data_AF-A0A2S7KST4-F1
#
_entry.id   AF-A0A2S7KST4-F1
#
_cell.length_a   1.000
_cell.length_b   1.000
_cell.length_c   1.000
_cell.angle_alpha   90.00
_cell.angle_beta   90.00
_cell.angle_gamma   90.00
#
_symmetry.space_group_name_H-M   'P 1'
#
loop_
_entity.id
_entity.type
_entity.pdbx_description
1 polymer ?
#
loop_
_entity_poly.entity_id
_entity_poly.type
_entity_poly.pdbx_seq_one_letter_code
_entity_poly.pdbx_strand_id
1 'polypeptide(L)'
;MKNRFGTLALIGAGITGLASLYYWIDPEKTTLLPCPFYFITGFHCPGCGSQRALHHLLHGDLEIAFWTNPLLILSLMIAVPIVFTRLFNYLSNKASIREGVKSNKVTYASLAVVVLFWIGRNIPAYPFNLLSPDVFP
;
A
#
# COMPACT_ATOMS: atom_id res chain seq x y z
N MET A 1 -18.01 -1.02 -25.92
CA MET A 1 -17.87 -2.19 -25.02
C MET A 1 -16.62 -3.04 -25.29
N LYS A 2 -16.15 -3.16 -26.55
CA LYS A 2 -15.12 -4.14 -26.98
C LYS A 2 -13.71 -4.01 -26.37
N ASN A 3 -13.31 -2.82 -25.88
CA ASN A 3 -11.96 -2.63 -25.28
C ASN A 3 -11.93 -2.68 -23.75
N ARG A 4 -13.08 -2.69 -23.06
CA ARG A 4 -13.13 -2.65 -21.59
C ARG A 4 -12.54 -3.90 -20.95
N PHE A 5 -12.87 -5.07 -21.51
CA PHE A 5 -12.35 -6.35 -21.07
C PHE A 5 -10.85 -6.51 -21.32
N GLY A 6 -10.36 -6.06 -22.49
CA GLY A 6 -8.93 -6.12 -22.79
C GLY A 6 -8.08 -5.28 -21.82
N THR A 7 -8.52 -4.06 -21.49
CA THR A 7 -7.83 -3.22 -20.52
C THR A 7 -7.85 -3.82 -19.11
N LEU A 8 -8.99 -4.34 -18.65
CA LEU A 8 -9.09 -4.99 -17.34
C LEU A 8 -8.23 -6.26 -17.25
N ALA A 9 -8.19 -7.06 -18.33
CA ALA A 9 -7.34 -8.25 -18.39
C ALA A 9 -5.85 -7.90 -18.33
N LEU A 10 -5.42 -6.85 -19.03
CA LEU A 10 -4.03 -6.36 -18.97
C LEU A 10 -3.65 -5.86 -17.57
N ILE A 11 -4.52 -5.06 -16.94
CA ILE A 11 -4.29 -4.58 -15.56
C ILE A 11 -4.24 -5.76 -14.60
N GLY A 12 -5.19 -6.71 -14.73
CA GLY A 12 -5.22 -7.93 -13.92
C GLY A 12 -3.94 -8.73 -14.07
N ALA A 13 -3.50 -8.99 -15.30
CA ALA A 13 -2.26 -9.71 -15.59
C ALA A 13 -1.02 -9.01 -14.98
N GLY A 14 -0.96 -7.68 -15.05
CA GLY A 14 0.12 -6.89 -14.45
C GLY A 14 0.14 -6.99 -12.92
N ILE A 15 -1.02 -6.86 -12.27
CA ILE A 15 -1.16 -7.00 -10.82
C ILE A 15 -0.78 -8.43 -10.38
N THR A 16 -1.26 -9.46 -11.08
CA THR A 16 -0.91 -10.84 -10.76
C THR A 16 0.56 -11.11 -10.96
N GLY A 17 1.18 -10.60 -12.02
CA GLY A 17 2.62 -10.76 -12.26
C GLY A 17 3.46 -10.11 -11.16
N LEU A 18 3.08 -8.90 -10.73
CA LEU A 18 3.75 -8.21 -9.63
C LEU A 18 3.55 -8.92 -8.29
N ALA A 19 2.33 -9.39 -8.01
CA ALA A 19 2.03 -10.16 -6.82
C ALA A 19 2.81 -11.48 -6.80
N SER A 20 2.89 -12.20 -7.92
CA SER A 20 3.72 -13.41 -8.03
C SER A 20 5.20 -13.09 -7.79
N LEU A 21 5.72 -12.01 -8.34
CA LEU A 21 7.10 -11.58 -8.08
C LEU A 21 7.35 -11.39 -6.57
N TYR A 22 6.49 -10.63 -5.89
CA TYR A 22 6.62 -10.41 -4.45
C TYR A 22 6.26 -11.63 -3.61
N TYR A 23 5.52 -12.59 -4.12
CA TYR A 23 5.24 -13.85 -3.43
C TYR A 23 6.49 -14.75 -3.42
N TRP A 24 7.13 -14.93 -4.58
CA TRP A 24 8.26 -15.84 -4.72
C TRP A 24 9.60 -15.23 -4.32
N ILE A 25 9.76 -13.91 -4.47
CA ILE A 25 10.98 -13.24 -4.08
C ILE A 25 10.79 -12.60 -2.72
N ASP A 26 11.54 -13.10 -1.76
CA ASP A 26 11.61 -12.61 -0.39
C ASP A 26 12.36 -11.25 -0.35
N PRO A 27 11.67 -10.14 -0.07
CA PRO A 27 12.27 -8.81 0.01
C PRO A 27 13.08 -8.59 1.31
N GLU A 28 13.00 -9.49 2.29
CA GLU A 28 13.89 -9.48 3.46
C GLU A 28 15.27 -10.01 3.10
N LYS A 29 15.30 -11.08 2.29
CA LYS A 29 16.55 -11.73 1.84
C LYS A 29 17.16 -11.05 0.62
N THR A 30 16.38 -10.27 -0.10
CA THR A 30 16.83 -9.61 -1.32
C THR A 30 16.63 -8.10 -1.22
N THR A 31 17.73 -7.35 -1.22
CA THR A 31 17.73 -5.89 -1.38
C THR A 31 17.52 -5.52 -2.86
N LEU A 32 16.50 -6.11 -3.51
CA LEU A 32 16.26 -5.89 -4.94
C LEU A 32 16.16 -4.40 -5.28
N LEU A 33 15.56 -3.60 -4.40
CA LEU A 33 15.45 -2.14 -4.52
C LEU A 33 15.51 -1.47 -3.14
N PRO A 34 16.70 -1.14 -2.60
CA PRO A 34 16.80 -0.37 -1.37
C PRO A 34 16.15 1.00 -1.57
N CYS A 35 15.55 1.55 -0.51
CA CYS A 35 14.90 2.86 -0.59
C CYS A 35 15.95 3.96 -0.80
N PRO A 36 15.97 4.66 -1.96
CA PRO A 36 16.99 5.67 -2.24
C PRO A 36 16.88 6.86 -1.28
N PHE A 37 15.66 7.18 -0.83
CA PHE A 37 15.42 8.23 0.15
C PHE A 37 16.12 7.94 1.49
N TYR A 38 16.00 6.71 1.99
CA TYR A 38 16.70 6.29 3.20
C TYR A 38 18.21 6.29 3.02
N PHE A 39 18.70 5.81 1.87
CA PHE A 39 20.14 5.81 1.58
C PHE A 39 20.74 7.23 1.56
N ILE A 40 20.01 8.21 1.03
CA ILE A 40 20.49 9.60 0.92
C ILE A 40 20.32 10.38 2.24
N THR A 41 19.21 10.18 2.96
CA THR A 41 18.84 11.04 4.09
C THR A 41 19.01 10.38 5.46
N GLY A 42 19.10 9.06 5.52
CA GLY A 42 19.00 8.28 6.75
C GLY A 42 17.60 8.23 7.37
N PHE A 43 16.61 8.91 6.79
CA PHE A 43 15.23 8.92 7.28
C PHE A 43 14.36 7.91 6.53
N HIS A 44 13.44 7.26 7.25
CA HIS A 44 12.44 6.40 6.64
C HIS A 44 11.33 7.23 6.03
N CYS A 45 11.01 7.01 4.75
CA CYS A 45 9.83 7.60 4.14
C CYS A 45 8.56 6.81 4.53
N PRO A 46 7.36 7.37 4.30
CA PRO A 46 6.09 6.68 4.61
C PRO A 46 5.93 5.33 3.89
N GLY A 47 6.61 5.14 2.76
CA GLY A 47 6.59 3.91 1.97
C GLY A 47 7.66 2.87 2.35
N CYS A 48 8.56 3.17 3.28
CA CYS A 48 9.56 2.19 3.72
C CYS A 48 8.86 0.96 4.33
N GLY A 49 9.33 -0.24 3.97
CA GLY A 49 8.73 -1.50 4.43
C GLY A 49 7.53 -1.98 3.59
N SER A 50 7.03 -1.21 2.62
CA SER A 50 5.85 -1.63 1.84
C SER A 50 6.03 -2.93 1.05
N GLN A 51 7.23 -3.20 0.53
CA GLN A 51 7.50 -4.45 -0.21
C GLN A 51 7.42 -5.67 0.72
N ARG A 52 8.03 -5.58 1.91
CA ARG A 52 7.97 -6.60 2.96
C ARG A 52 6.55 -6.79 3.49
N ALA A 53 5.85 -5.69 3.74
CA ALA A 53 4.43 -5.74 4.14
C ALA A 53 3.55 -6.43 3.08
N LEU A 54 3.78 -6.18 1.78
CA LEU A 54 3.06 -6.88 0.71
C LEU A 54 3.42 -8.37 0.64
N HIS A 55 4.69 -8.73 0.82
CA HIS A 55 5.12 -10.13 0.87
C HIS A 55 4.41 -10.89 1.99
N HIS A 56 4.44 -10.37 3.22
CA HIS A 56 3.73 -10.95 4.37
C HIS A 56 2.22 -11.00 4.15
N LEU A 57 1.63 -9.95 3.59
CA LEU A 57 0.22 -9.91 3.25
C LEU A 57 -0.17 -11.00 2.24
N LEU A 58 0.69 -11.29 1.25
CA LEU A 58 0.47 -12.35 0.26
C LEU A 58 0.62 -13.76 0.85
N HIS A 59 1.38 -13.92 1.94
CA HIS A 59 1.51 -15.17 2.68
C HIS A 59 0.43 -15.37 3.76
N GLY A 60 -0.35 -14.32 4.06
CA GLY A 60 -1.41 -14.35 5.06
C GLY A 60 -1.00 -13.84 6.44
N ASP A 61 0.23 -13.37 6.60
CA ASP A 61 0.79 -12.86 7.85
C ASP A 61 0.38 -11.41 8.09
N LEU A 62 -0.91 -11.20 8.38
CA LEU A 62 -1.50 -9.86 8.54
C LEU A 62 -0.88 -9.05 9.68
N GLU A 63 -0.52 -9.70 10.78
CA GLU A 63 0.09 -9.06 11.94
C GLU A 63 1.46 -8.48 11.56
N ILE A 64 2.32 -9.31 10.97
CA ILE A 64 3.66 -8.90 10.54
C ILE A 64 3.52 -7.80 9.48
N ALA A 65 2.68 -8.02 8.46
CA ALA A 65 2.43 -7.03 7.41
C ALA A 65 1.99 -5.65 7.94
N PHE A 66 1.13 -5.64 8.96
CA PHE A 66 0.68 -4.42 9.62
C PHE A 66 1.85 -3.71 10.30
N TRP A 67 2.66 -4.42 11.08
CA TRP A 67 3.77 -3.79 11.79
C TRP A 67 4.90 -3.33 10.87
N THR A 68 5.13 -4.01 9.74
CA THR A 68 6.12 -3.57 8.75
C THR A 68 5.71 -2.25 8.07
N ASN A 69 4.42 -2.08 7.73
CA ASN A 69 3.90 -0.79 7.27
C ASN A 69 2.40 -0.58 7.60
N PRO A 70 2.08 0.03 8.76
CA PRO A 70 0.69 0.24 9.17
C PRO A 70 -0.08 1.14 8.20
N LEU A 71 0.59 2.16 7.66
CA LEU A 71 -0.02 3.11 6.74
C LEU A 71 -0.47 2.42 5.44
N LEU A 72 0.34 1.47 4.93
CA LEU A 72 -0.02 0.68 3.76
C LEU A 72 -1.27 -0.16 4.03
N ILE A 73 -1.28 -0.94 5.12
CA ILE A 73 -2.39 -1.84 5.43
C ILE A 73 -3.69 -1.07 5.65
N LEU A 74 -3.66 0.02 6.43
CA LEU A 74 -4.82 0.88 6.63
C LEU A 74 -5.31 1.50 5.32
N SER A 75 -4.39 1.91 4.44
CA SER A 75 -4.76 2.43 3.12
C SER A 75 -5.41 1.36 2.25
N LEU A 76 -4.93 0.11 2.28
CA LEU A 76 -5.51 -1.01 1.54
C LEU A 76 -6.91 -1.36 2.06
N MET A 77 -7.13 -1.35 3.37
CA MET A 77 -8.46 -1.60 3.97
C MET A 77 -9.54 -0.64 3.45
N ILE A 78 -9.15 0.60 3.12
CA ILE A 78 -10.05 1.61 2.54
C ILE A 78 -10.12 1.47 1.02
N ALA A 79 -8.97 1.30 0.36
CA ALA A 79 -8.87 1.30 -1.09
C ALA A 79 -9.53 0.06 -1.74
N VAL A 80 -9.37 -1.13 -1.15
CA VAL A 80 -9.86 -2.39 -1.73
C VAL A 80 -11.39 -2.39 -1.91
N PRO A 81 -12.21 -2.05 -0.89
CA PRO A 81 -13.67 -1.96 -1.07
C PRO A 81 -14.08 -0.91 -2.12
N ILE A 82 -13.40 0.23 -2.18
CA ILE A 82 -13.69 1.29 -3.16
C ILE A 82 -13.41 0.80 -4.58
N VAL A 83 -12.26 0.15 -4.80
CA VAL A 83 -11.90 -0.41 -6.11
C VAL A 83 -12.85 -1.54 -6.48
N PHE A 84 -13.16 -2.43 -5.54
CA PHE A 84 -14.08 -3.55 -5.75
C PHE A 84 -15.48 -3.08 -6.16
N THR A 85 -16.07 -2.13 -5.43
CA THR A 85 -17.40 -1.58 -5.75
C THR A 85 -17.42 -0.87 -7.09
N ARG A 86 -16.37 -0.09 -7.43
CA ARG A 86 -16.24 0.55 -8.74
C ARG A 86 -16.14 -0.46 -9.87
N LEU A 87 -15.32 -1.50 -9.69
CA LEU A 87 -15.16 -2.56 -10.68
C LEU A 87 -16.48 -3.33 -10.87
N PHE A 88 -17.17 -3.69 -9.79
CA PHE A 88 -18.45 -4.38 -9.85
C PHE A 88 -19.53 -3.57 -10.57
N ASN A 89 -19.64 -2.28 -10.28
CA ASN A 89 -20.58 -1.38 -10.94
C ASN A 89 -20.24 -1.18 -12.42
N TYR A 90 -18.95 -1.04 -12.74
CA TYR A 90 -18.46 -0.93 -14.11
C TYR A 90 -18.78 -2.17 -14.95
N LEU A 91 -18.63 -3.36 -14.39
CA LEU A 91 -18.95 -4.63 -15.05
C LEU A 91 -20.47 -4.85 -15.17
N SER A 92 -21.23 -4.47 -14.14
CA SER A 92 -22.69 -4.66 -14.11
C SER A 92 -23.47 -3.64 -14.96
N ASN A 93 -22.79 -2.74 -15.68
CA ASN A 93 -23.37 -1.57 -16.37
C ASN A 93 -24.31 -0.74 -15.47
N LYS A 94 -24.19 -0.86 -14.14
CA LYS A 94 -24.90 0.00 -13.22
C LYS A 94 -24.17 1.34 -13.20
N ALA A 95 -24.85 2.39 -13.64
CA ALA A 95 -24.38 3.76 -13.48
C ALA A 95 -24.34 4.07 -11.97
N SER A 96 -23.23 3.74 -11.32
CA SER A 96 -22.97 4.16 -9.94
C SER A 96 -21.77 5.09 -9.95
N ILE A 97 -22.05 6.35 -10.25
CA ILE A 97 -21.16 7.45 -9.92
C ILE A 97 -21.60 7.93 -8.53
N ARG A 98 -21.22 7.20 -7.48
CA ARG A 98 -20.93 7.88 -6.24
C ARG A 98 -19.54 8.46 -6.44
N GLU A 99 -19.47 9.75 -6.72
CA GLU A 99 -18.20 10.48 -6.76
C GLU A 99 -17.46 10.16 -5.45
N GLY A 100 -16.43 9.32 -5.55
CA GLY A 100 -15.66 8.95 -4.37
C GLY A 100 -15.01 10.20 -3.82
N VAL A 101 -15.37 10.54 -2.60
CA VAL A 101 -14.86 11.61 -1.73
C VAL A 101 -13.88 12.59 -2.41
N LYS A 102 -14.36 13.31 -3.43
CA LYS A 102 -13.67 14.48 -3.98
C LYS A 102 -13.97 15.66 -3.08
N SER A 103 -13.41 15.60 -1.88
CA SER A 103 -13.42 16.73 -0.97
C SER A 103 -11.98 17.13 -0.73
N ASN A 104 -11.69 18.41 -0.91
CA ASN A 104 -10.42 19.00 -0.51
C ASN A 104 -10.10 18.62 0.95
N LYS A 105 -11.11 18.51 1.82
CA LYS A 105 -10.98 18.07 3.21
C LYS A 105 -10.34 16.69 3.34
N VAL A 106 -10.75 15.73 2.52
CA VAL A 106 -10.21 14.35 2.58
C VAL A 106 -8.82 14.26 1.99
N THR A 107 -8.52 15.09 0.98
CA THR A 107 -7.15 15.21 0.45
C THR A 107 -6.21 15.81 1.49
N TYR A 108 -6.61 16.89 2.16
CA TYR A 108 -5.80 17.49 3.23
C TYR A 108 -5.70 16.57 4.45
N ALA A 109 -6.77 15.84 4.79
CA ALA A 109 -6.74 14.88 5.89
C ALA A 109 -5.79 13.71 5.61
N SER A 110 -5.82 13.13 4.39
CA SER A 110 -4.88 12.06 4.03
C SER A 110 -3.44 12.57 4.01
N LEU A 111 -3.20 13.77 3.51
CA LEU A 111 -1.88 14.39 3.55
C LEU A 111 -1.40 14.59 4.99
N ALA A 112 -2.25 15.09 5.88
CA ALA A 112 -1.93 15.25 7.29
C ALA A 112 -1.59 13.90 7.95
N VAL A 113 -2.36 12.84 7.67
CA VAL A 113 -2.07 11.49 8.18
C VAL A 113 -0.71 11.00 7.69
N VAL A 114 -0.39 11.15 6.40
CA VAL A 114 0.91 10.75 5.83
C VAL A 114 2.06 11.51 6.48
N VAL A 115 1.92 12.82 6.68
CA VAL A 115 2.96 13.65 7.31
C VAL A 115 3.14 13.31 8.79
N LEU A 116 2.05 13.15 9.54
CA LEU A 116 2.10 12.76 10.95
C LEU A 116 2.74 11.37 11.12
N PHE A 117 2.39 10.43 10.25
CA PHE A 117 3.00 9.11 10.21
C PHE A 117 4.49 9.19 9.87
N TRP A 118 4.86 10.02 8.88
CA TRP A 118 6.26 10.22 8.49
C TRP A 118 7.10 10.74 9.66
N ILE A 119 6.60 11.76 10.36
CA ILE A 119 7.27 12.33 11.52
C ILE A 119 7.37 11.28 12.63
N GLY A 120 6.25 10.66 12.99
CA GLY A 120 6.19 9.63 14.04
C GLY A 120 7.18 8.50 13.80
N ARG A 121 7.22 7.96 12.58
CA ARG A 121 8.10 6.84 12.20
C ARG A 121 9.60 7.12 12.36
N ASN A 122 10.02 8.39 12.37
CA ASN A 122 11.42 8.79 12.51
C ASN A 122 11.79 9.22 13.94
N ILE A 123 10.89 9.08 14.93
CA ILE A 123 11.17 9.39 16.33
C ILE A 123 11.70 8.14 17.05
N PRO A 124 12.92 8.16 17.59
CA PRO A 124 13.53 6.99 18.27
C PRO A 124 13.08 6.89 19.74
N ALA A 125 11.77 6.96 20.00
CA ALA A 125 11.21 6.83 21.34
C ALA A 125 9.95 5.97 21.31
N TYR A 126 9.69 5.22 22.39
CA TYR A 126 8.46 4.46 22.53
C TYR A 126 7.25 5.40 22.66
N PRO A 127 6.11 5.13 21.98
CA PRO A 127 5.80 3.99 21.12
C PRO A 127 6.13 4.21 19.62
N PHE A 128 6.69 5.36 19.25
CA PHE A 128 6.93 5.76 17.86
C PHE A 128 7.96 4.89 17.13
N ASN A 129 8.94 4.33 17.84
CA ASN A 129 9.89 3.39 17.27
C ASN A 129 9.20 2.12 16.70
N LEU A 130 8.02 1.73 17.20
CA LEU A 130 7.21 0.63 16.64
C LEU A 130 6.73 0.91 15.21
N LEU A 131 6.69 2.18 14.80
CA LEU A 131 6.33 2.55 13.44
C LEU A 131 7.49 2.34 12.48
N SER A 132 8.74 2.22 12.96
CA SER A 132 9.92 2.05 12.10
C SER A 132 9.94 0.66 11.47
N PRO A 133 10.37 0.55 10.19
CA PRO A 133 10.34 -0.71 9.46
C PRO A 133 11.44 -1.70 9.91
N ASP A 134 12.34 -1.29 10.80
CA ASP A 134 13.52 -2.09 11.18
C ASP A 134 13.27 -2.96 12.42
N VAL A 135 12.16 -2.73 13.12
CA VAL A 135 11.80 -3.49 14.34
C VAL A 135 11.19 -4.86 14.00
N PHE A 136 10.57 -4.97 12.83
CA PHE A 136 9.85 -6.18 12.41
C PHE A 136 10.47 -6.73 11.11
N PRO A 137 10.55 -8.06 10.97
CA PRO A 137 11.07 -8.72 9.77
C PRO A 137 10.30 -8.28 8.52
#